data_AF-A0A962AYJ3-F1
#
_entry.id   AF-A0A962AYJ3-F1
#
_cell.length_a   1.000
_cell.length_b   1.000
_cell.length_c   1.000
_cell.angle_alpha   90.00
_cell.angle_beta   90.00
_cell.angle_gamma   90.00
#
_symmetry.space_group_name_H-M   'P 1'
#
loop_
_entity.id
_entity.type
_entity.pdbx_description
1 polymer ?
#
loop_
_entity_poly.entity_id
_entity_poly.type
_entity_poly.pdbx_seq_one_letter_code
_entity_poly.pdbx_strand_id
1 'polypeptide(L)'
;MRRPPHPKTGERFLKGPIPLNWLEAAARLPGRSMHAGIALWYAAGLARSRTIPLSNISGVRFSLDRNAKYRALAWLEDARLIAVERNPGRAPIVTILEAP
;
A
#
# COMPACT_ATOMS: atom_id res chain seq x y z
N MET A 1 -11.07 15.82 -23.70
CA MET A 1 -10.02 14.96 -23.12
C MET A 1 -10.03 13.62 -23.85
N ARG A 2 -8.87 13.09 -24.26
CA ARG A 2 -8.78 11.72 -24.82
C ARG A 2 -9.00 10.71 -23.69
N ARG A 3 -9.71 9.61 -23.97
CA ARG A 3 -9.92 8.53 -23.00
C ARG A 3 -8.56 7.95 -22.60
N PRO A 4 -8.26 7.79 -21.30
CA PRO A 4 -6.99 7.18 -20.89
C PRO A 4 -6.88 5.74 -21.44
N PRO A 5 -5.67 5.31 -21.81
CA PRO A 5 -5.44 3.96 -22.29
C PRO A 5 -5.89 2.95 -21.24
N HIS A 6 -6.62 1.91 -21.67
CA HIS A 6 -7.03 0.84 -20.78
C HIS A 6 -5.93 -0.24 -20.75
N PRO A 7 -5.64 -0.83 -19.57
CA PRO A 7 -4.72 -1.96 -19.47
C PRO A 7 -5.14 -3.07 -20.42
N LYS A 8 -4.16 -3.73 -21.05
CA LYS A 8 -4.43 -4.89 -21.93
C LYS A 8 -4.89 -6.09 -21.10
N THR A 9 -5.55 -7.04 -21.74
CA THR A 9 -5.93 -8.31 -21.10
C THR A 9 -4.69 -8.98 -20.49
N GLY A 10 -4.75 -9.29 -19.19
CA GLY A 10 -3.65 -9.88 -18.43
C GLY A 10 -2.64 -8.89 -17.84
N GLU A 11 -2.71 -7.61 -18.18
CA GLU A 11 -1.85 -6.58 -17.62
C GLU A 11 -2.28 -6.22 -16.20
N ARG A 12 -1.32 -6.20 -15.26
CA ARG A 12 -1.59 -5.81 -13.87
C ARG A 12 -1.67 -4.28 -13.79
N PHE A 13 -2.73 -3.78 -13.18
CA PHE A 13 -2.93 -2.36 -12.92
C PHE A 13 -3.21 -2.10 -11.44
N LEU A 14 -3.09 -0.84 -11.03
CA LEU A 14 -3.45 -0.39 -9.70
C LEU A 14 -4.94 -0.04 -9.68
N LYS A 15 -5.73 -0.78 -8.91
CA LYS A 15 -7.18 -0.58 -8.85
C LYS A 15 -7.52 0.69 -8.06
N GLY A 16 -8.22 1.62 -8.69
CA GLY A 16 -8.77 2.82 -8.05
C GLY A 16 -10.12 2.57 -7.34
N PRO A 17 -10.69 3.58 -6.67
CA PRO A 17 -10.18 4.95 -6.48
C PRO A 17 -9.16 5.04 -5.34
N ILE A 18 -8.02 5.66 -5.62
CA ILE A 18 -7.00 5.96 -4.60
C ILE A 18 -7.07 7.47 -4.35
N PRO A 19 -7.36 7.92 -3.11
CA PRO A 19 -7.41 9.34 -2.82
C PRO A 19 -6.04 10.00 -3.08
N LEU A 20 -6.04 11.11 -3.81
CA LEU A 20 -4.80 11.81 -4.15
C LEU A 20 -4.09 12.38 -2.91
N ASN A 21 -4.86 12.93 -1.95
CA ASN A 21 -4.34 13.39 -0.66
C ASN A 21 -3.61 12.26 0.11
N TRP A 22 -4.11 11.02 0.02
CA TRP A 22 -3.44 9.86 0.60
C TRP A 22 -2.06 9.63 -0.04
N LEU A 23 -1.99 9.70 -1.37
CA LEU A 23 -0.74 9.53 -2.10
C LEU A 23 0.24 10.68 -1.84
N GLU A 24 -0.24 11.92 -1.76
CA GLU A 24 0.58 13.08 -1.42
C GLU A 24 1.19 12.94 -0.02
N ALA A 25 0.38 12.55 0.96
CA ALA A 25 0.86 12.29 2.31
C ALA A 25 1.92 11.19 2.33
N ALA A 26 1.67 10.06 1.66
CA ALA A 26 2.63 8.96 1.57
C ALA A 26 3.93 9.35 0.83
N ALA A 27 3.86 10.25 -0.15
CA ALA A 27 5.00 10.74 -0.92
C ALA A 27 5.92 11.70 -0.13
N ARG A 28 5.38 12.39 0.88
CA ARG A 28 6.17 13.26 1.77
C ARG A 28 6.94 12.49 2.84
N LEU A 29 6.61 11.22 3.07
CA LEU A 29 7.25 10.39 4.07
C LEU A 29 8.61 9.87 3.60
N PRO A 30 9.58 9.71 4.51
CA PRO A 30 10.93 9.29 4.15
C PRO A 30 11.00 7.83 3.70
N GLY A 31 12.13 7.47 3.08
CA GLY A 31 12.45 6.10 2.71
C GLY A 31 11.59 5.55 1.57
N ARG A 32 11.01 4.37 1.76
CA ARG A 32 10.21 3.67 0.74
C ARG A 32 8.71 3.67 1.05
N SER A 33 8.24 4.66 1.81
CA SER A 33 6.85 4.80 2.26
C SER A 33 5.86 4.84 1.10
N MET A 34 6.14 5.62 0.05
CA MET A 34 5.33 5.64 -1.16
C MET A 34 5.28 4.28 -1.88
N HIS A 35 6.40 3.56 -1.92
CA HIS A 35 6.46 2.24 -2.56
C HIS A 35 5.63 1.22 -1.77
N ALA A 36 5.71 1.25 -0.44
CA ALA A 36 4.88 0.44 0.44
C ALA A 36 3.39 0.80 0.32
N GLY A 37 3.06 2.08 0.19
CA GLY A 37 1.69 2.54 -0.03
C GLY A 37 1.09 2.03 -1.33
N ILE A 38 1.83 2.13 -2.45
CA ILE A 38 1.40 1.55 -3.74
C ILE A 38 1.23 0.03 -3.61
N ALA A 39 2.16 -0.64 -2.94
CA ALA A 39 2.10 -2.09 -2.74
C ALA A 39 0.88 -2.52 -1.91
N LEU A 40 0.51 -1.73 -0.89
CA LEU A 40 -0.70 -1.92 -0.09
C LEU A 40 -1.96 -1.75 -0.93
N TRP A 41 -2.09 -0.64 -1.66
CA TRP A 41 -3.25 -0.41 -2.53
C TRP A 41 -3.38 -1.46 -3.62
N TYR A 42 -2.26 -1.93 -4.17
CA TYR A 42 -2.23 -3.03 -5.11
C TYR A 42 -2.77 -4.33 -4.49
N ALA A 43 -2.24 -4.71 -3.33
CA ALA A 43 -2.67 -5.92 -2.62
C ALA A 43 -4.13 -5.82 -2.15
N ALA A 44 -4.59 -4.65 -1.70
CA ALA A 44 -5.97 -4.38 -1.33
C ALA A 44 -6.91 -4.51 -2.54
N GLY A 45 -6.48 -4.01 -3.71
CA GLY A 45 -7.21 -4.16 -4.97
C GLY A 45 -7.38 -5.62 -5.40
N LEU A 46 -6.33 -6.44 -5.22
CA LEU A 46 -6.37 -7.88 -5.47
C LEU A 46 -7.29 -8.62 -4.49
N ALA A 47 -7.16 -8.31 -3.19
CA ALA A 47 -7.95 -8.92 -2.13
C ALA A 47 -9.40 -8.40 -2.06
N ARG A 48 -9.70 -7.31 -2.77
CA ARG A 48 -10.97 -6.56 -2.68
C ARG A 48 -11.29 -6.14 -1.24
N SER A 49 -10.26 -5.84 -0.44
CA SER A 49 -10.36 -5.48 0.98
C SER A 49 -9.31 -4.44 1.33
N ARG A 50 -9.67 -3.44 2.16
CA ARG A 50 -8.72 -2.46 2.72
C ARG A 50 -7.91 -3.04 3.90
N THR A 51 -8.35 -4.16 4.46
CA THR A 51 -7.68 -4.88 5.55
C THR A 51 -7.06 -6.15 5.00
N ILE A 52 -5.74 -6.24 5.01
CA ILE A 52 -4.98 -7.34 4.40
C ILE A 52 -3.81 -7.77 5.29
N PRO A 53 -3.45 -9.07 5.29
CA PRO A 53 -2.20 -9.52 5.91
C PRO A 53 -0.98 -8.86 5.25
N LEU A 54 0.02 -8.51 6.05
CA LEU A 54 1.28 -7.94 5.60
C LEU A 54 2.06 -8.86 4.63
N SER A 55 1.79 -10.17 4.68
CA SER A 55 2.31 -11.16 3.74
C SER A 55 1.82 -10.94 2.30
N ASN A 56 0.68 -10.27 2.11
CA ASN A 56 0.12 -10.01 0.78
C ASN A 56 0.86 -8.87 0.06
N ILE A 57 1.70 -8.11 0.77
CA ILE A 57 2.54 -7.08 0.16
C ILE A 57 3.75 -7.73 -0.50
N SER A 58 3.84 -7.61 -1.83
CA SER A 58 4.97 -8.10 -2.60
C SER A 58 6.17 -7.15 -2.45
N GLY A 59 7.20 -7.58 -1.70
CA GLY A 59 8.42 -6.79 -1.55
C GLY A 59 9.19 -6.64 -2.86
N VAL A 60 9.39 -7.74 -3.58
CA VAL A 60 10.16 -7.78 -4.83
C VAL A 60 9.55 -6.88 -5.92
N ARG A 61 8.23 -6.92 -6.11
CA ARG A 61 7.53 -6.13 -7.15
C ARG A 61 7.70 -4.62 -6.96
N PHE A 62 7.79 -4.18 -5.71
CA PHE A 62 7.86 -2.75 -5.36
C PHE A 62 9.22 -2.35 -4.77
N SER A 63 10.25 -3.18 -4.96
CA SER A 63 11.62 -2.95 -4.47
C SER A 63 11.68 -2.62 -2.97
N LEU A 64 10.94 -3.38 -2.16
CA LEU A 64 10.94 -3.31 -0.70
C LEU A 64 11.66 -4.54 -0.15
N ASP A 65 12.85 -4.35 0.39
CA ASP A 65 13.45 -5.34 1.27
C ASP A 65 12.69 -5.42 2.60
N ARG A 66 13.02 -6.43 3.43
CA ARG A 66 12.34 -6.68 4.70
C ARG A 66 12.39 -5.45 5.62
N ASN A 67 13.56 -4.84 5.78
CA ASN A 67 13.76 -3.70 6.68
C ASN A 67 13.11 -2.43 6.14
N ALA A 68 13.23 -2.17 4.83
CA ALA A 68 12.52 -1.08 4.18
C ALA A 68 11.00 -1.22 4.33
N LYS A 69 10.45 -2.44 4.22
CA LYS A 69 9.03 -2.70 4.43
C LYS A 69 8.60 -2.35 5.85
N TYR A 70 9.31 -2.82 6.87
CA TYR A 70 8.94 -2.52 8.27
C TYR A 70 9.07 -1.04 8.59
N ARG A 71 10.15 -0.37 8.16
CA ARG A 71 10.30 1.08 8.36
C ARG A 71 9.23 1.88 7.65
N ALA A 72 8.92 1.54 6.39
CA ALA A 72 7.87 2.20 5.62
C ALA A 72 6.49 2.06 6.28
N LEU A 73 6.16 0.88 6.82
CA LEU A 73 4.91 0.69 7.58
C LEU A 73 4.86 1.58 8.82
N ALA A 74 5.97 1.69 9.56
CA ALA A 74 6.01 2.57 10.74
C ALA A 74 5.74 4.02 10.37
N TRP A 75 6.35 4.54 9.29
CA TRP A 75 6.09 5.89 8.80
C TRP A 75 4.64 6.10 8.33
N LEU A 76 4.07 5.12 7.61
CA LEU A 76 2.68 5.18 7.16
C LEU A 76 1.68 5.12 8.32
N GLU A 77 1.98 4.34 9.35
CA GLU A 77 1.17 4.21 10.57
C GLU A 77 1.21 5.49 11.39
N ASP A 78 2.40 6.08 11.58
CA ASP A 78 2.60 7.36 12.28
C ASP A 78 1.89 8.52 11.56
N ALA A 79 1.90 8.51 10.22
CA ALA A 79 1.15 9.47 9.40
C ALA A 79 -0.37 9.23 9.37
N ARG A 80 -0.87 8.20 10.09
CA ARG A 80 -2.29 7.77 10.11
C ARG A 80 -2.85 7.43 8.73
N LEU A 81 -2.00 6.94 7.83
CA LEU A 81 -2.41 6.47 6.50
C LEU A 81 -2.79 4.98 6.51
N ILE A 82 -2.26 4.25 7.50
CA ILE A 82 -2.59 2.85 7.77
C ILE A 82 -2.72 2.61 9.28
N ALA A 83 -3.36 1.52 9.65
CA ALA A 83 -3.27 0.92 10.99
C ALA A 83 -2.64 -0.48 10.87
N VAL A 84 -1.77 -0.86 11.82
CA VAL A 84 -1.13 -2.18 11.82
C VAL A 84 -1.43 -2.93 13.12
N GLU A 85 -2.24 -3.97 13.01
CA GLU A 85 -2.50 -4.90 14.11
C GLU A 85 -1.42 -5.99 14.14
N ARG A 86 -0.66 -6.05 15.23
CA ARG A 86 0.44 -7.00 15.41
C ARG A 86 0.00 -8.06 16.43
N ASN A 87 -0.16 -9.30 15.97
CA ASN A 87 -0.53 -10.44 16.81
C ASN A 87 0.65 -11.41 16.95
N PRO A 88 1.01 -11.85 18.17
CA PRO A 88 2.04 -12.87 18.36
C PRO A 88 1.76 -14.14 17.54
N GLY A 89 2.78 -14.62 16.81
CA GLY A 89 2.68 -15.85 16.01
C GLY A 89 1.88 -15.75 14.70
N ARG A 90 1.37 -14.57 14.33
CA ARG A 90 0.64 -14.34 13.07
C ARG A 90 1.27 -13.21 12.25
N ALA A 91 1.04 -13.23 10.94
CA ALA A 91 1.40 -12.10 10.10
C ALA A 91 0.63 -10.85 10.55
N PRO A 92 1.28 -9.68 10.66
CA PRO A 92 0.58 -8.43 10.98
C PRO A 92 -0.55 -8.17 9.99
N ILE A 93 -1.67 -7.64 10.48
CA ILE A 93 -2.79 -7.23 9.64
C ILE A 93 -2.68 -5.73 9.44
N VAL A 94 -2.74 -5.28 8.19
CA VAL A 94 -2.65 -3.87 7.82
C VAL A 94 -3.99 -3.41 7.28
N THR A 95 -4.51 -2.31 7.80
CA THR A 95 -5.72 -1.64 7.33
C THR A 95 -5.36 -0.30 6.70
N ILE A 96 -5.76 -0.09 5.45
CA ILE A 96 -5.62 1.22 4.79
C ILE A 96 -6.71 2.15 5.31
N LEU A 97 -6.30 3.31 5.81
CA LEU A 97 -7.20 4.34 6.33
C LEU A 97 -7.55 5.35 5.24
N GLU A 98 -8.65 6.06 5.42
CA GLU A 98 -8.92 7.24 4.60
C GLU A 98 -7.96 8.36 4.99
N ALA A 99 -7.45 9.05 3.97
CA ALA A 99 -6.53 10.15 4.22
C ALA A 99 -7.26 11.31 4.92
N PRO A 100 -6.59 11.99 5.86
CA PRO A 100 -7.14 13.14 6.55
C PRO A 100 -7.42 14.31 5.61
#